data_AF-A0A920MB57-F1
#
_entry.id   AF-A0A920MB57-F1
#
_cell.length_a   1.000
_cell.length_b   1.000
_cell.length_c   1.000
_cell.angle_alpha   90.00
_cell.angle_beta   90.00
_cell.angle_gamma   90.00
#
_symmetry.space_group_name_H-M   'P 1'
#
loop_
_entity.id
_entity.type
_entity.pdbx_description
1 polymer ?
#
loop_
_entity_poly.entity_id
_entity_poly.type
_entity_poly.pdbx_seq_one_letter_code
_entity_poly.pdbx_strand_id
1 'polypeptide(L)'
;MTLEGGHETGLQNPEQFAGFNGSPENPNSILLKKNGLHLDIQLDRNHPVGKDHPAGICDILLESAVTTIQDCEDSVAAVDASDKVHVYRNWLGLMKGDLSAKLDKGGKMITRTLNPDRKYKTPEGSEMVLPDVP
;
A
#
# COMPACT_ATOMS: atom_id res chain seq x y z
N MET A 1 20.01 2.34 12.64
CA MET A 1 19.65 0.91 12.52
C MET A 1 20.68 0.11 13.30
N THR A 2 20.23 -0.74 14.22
CA THR A 2 21.14 -1.56 15.04
C THR A 2 21.38 -2.90 14.37
N LEU A 3 22.64 -3.27 14.24
CA LEU A 3 23.10 -4.53 13.68
C LEU A 3 23.27 -5.58 14.77
N GLU A 4 23.40 -6.84 14.36
CA GLU A 4 23.82 -7.91 15.26
C GLU A 4 25.19 -7.56 15.88
N GLY A 5 25.33 -7.74 17.20
CA GLY A 5 26.49 -7.29 17.97
C GLY A 5 26.40 -5.86 18.51
N GLY A 6 25.30 -5.14 18.27
CA GLY A 6 25.01 -3.84 18.89
C GLY A 6 25.64 -2.63 18.17
N HIS A 7 26.29 -2.84 17.03
CA HIS A 7 26.79 -1.74 16.19
C HIS A 7 25.63 -0.99 15.52
N GLU A 8 25.79 0.32 15.34
CA GLU A 8 24.79 1.14 14.66
C GLU A 8 25.27 1.59 13.28
N THR A 9 24.33 1.65 12.34
CA THR A 9 24.57 2.16 10.98
C THR A 9 23.34 2.89 10.45
N GLY A 10 23.50 3.56 9.30
CA GLY A 10 22.47 4.27 8.57
C GLY A 10 22.45 3.90 7.09
N LEU A 11 21.47 4.44 6.37
CA LEU A 11 21.45 4.36 4.91
C LEU A 11 22.66 5.09 4.35
N GLN A 12 23.28 4.53 3.30
CA GLN A 12 24.35 5.20 2.58
C GLN A 12 23.92 6.58 2.05
N ASN A 13 22.66 6.68 1.61
CA ASN A 13 22.04 7.92 1.19
C ASN A 13 20.86 8.23 2.13
N PRO A 14 21.05 9.09 3.15
CA PRO A 14 20.02 9.37 4.16
C PRO A 14 18.70 9.92 3.59
N GLU A 15 18.76 10.65 2.47
CA GLU A 15 17.60 11.20 1.76
C GLU A 15 16.62 10.14 1.24
N GLN A 16 17.02 8.86 1.22
CA GLN A 16 16.11 7.77 0.88
C GLN A 16 15.10 7.47 1.99
N PHE A 17 15.29 7.97 3.22
CA PHE A 17 14.31 7.87 4.28
C PHE A 17 13.20 8.90 4.07
N ALA A 18 12.03 8.44 3.66
CA ALA A 18 10.89 9.30 3.30
C ALA A 18 9.92 9.52 4.48
N GLY A 19 9.90 8.61 5.45
CA GLY A 19 9.04 8.73 6.62
C GLY A 19 8.86 7.43 7.39
N PHE A 20 7.98 7.45 8.38
CA PHE A 20 7.69 6.30 9.23
C PHE A 20 6.30 6.41 9.86
N ASN A 21 5.83 5.30 10.45
CA ASN A 21 4.66 5.25 11.31
C ASN A 21 5.00 4.71 12.70
N GLY A 22 4.18 5.04 13.69
CA GLY A 22 4.42 4.68 15.09
C GLY A 22 5.33 5.69 15.82
N SER A 23 6.10 5.20 16.78
CA SER A 23 7.11 5.97 17.53
C SER A 23 8.48 5.85 16.88
N PRO A 24 9.33 6.90 16.86
CA PRO A 24 10.70 6.82 16.34
C PRO A 24 11.55 5.71 16.97
N GLU A 25 11.33 5.42 18.25
CA GLU A 25 12.08 4.41 19.02
C GLU A 25 11.63 2.97 18.71
N ASN A 26 10.38 2.82 18.24
CA ASN A 26 9.79 1.55 17.86
C ASN A 26 8.78 1.78 16.73
N PRO A 27 9.25 1.97 15.48
CA PRO A 27 8.38 2.27 14.37
C PRO A 27 7.59 1.02 13.97
N ASN A 28 6.34 1.23 13.57
CA ASN A 28 5.50 0.17 12.99
C ASN A 28 5.79 -0.01 11.50
N SER A 29 6.25 1.05 10.84
CA SER A 29 6.69 0.99 9.45
C SER A 29 7.72 2.05 9.13
N ILE A 30 8.58 1.76 8.15
CA ILE A 30 9.64 2.66 7.67
C ILE A 30 9.47 2.81 6.16
N LEU A 31 9.13 4.02 5.73
CA LEU A 31 8.96 4.39 4.34
C LEU A 31 10.29 4.87 3.75
N LEU A 32 10.72 4.19 2.69
CA LEU A 32 11.87 4.54 1.89
C LEU A 32 11.45 4.98 0.50
N LYS A 33 12.30 5.76 -0.16
CA LYS A 33 12.13 6.17 -1.56
C LYS A 33 13.40 5.94 -2.36
N LYS A 34 13.26 5.35 -3.56
CA LYS A 34 14.33 5.19 -4.53
C LYS A 34 13.78 5.28 -5.94
N ASN A 35 14.46 6.05 -6.80
CA ASN A 35 14.10 6.22 -8.21
C ASN A 35 12.63 6.63 -8.43
N GLY A 36 12.10 7.47 -7.54
CA GLY A 36 10.72 7.97 -7.60
C GLY A 36 9.66 7.06 -6.97
N LEU A 37 9.99 5.80 -6.67
CA LEU A 37 9.07 4.83 -6.07
C LEU A 37 9.34 4.63 -4.58
N HIS A 38 8.28 4.32 -3.85
CA HIS A 38 8.31 4.06 -2.42
C HIS A 38 8.32 2.57 -2.09
N LEU A 39 8.94 2.26 -0.96
CA LEU A 39 8.96 0.93 -0.35
C LEU A 39 8.71 1.12 1.14
N ASP A 40 7.75 0.40 1.70
CA ASP A 40 7.39 0.49 3.11
C ASP A 40 7.70 -0.82 3.82
N ILE A 41 8.70 -0.78 4.70
CA ILE A 41 9.11 -1.91 5.53
C ILE A 41 8.15 -1.99 6.73
N GLN A 42 7.33 -3.04 6.78
CA GLN A 42 6.40 -3.25 7.90
C GLN A 42 7.09 -3.99 9.04
N LEU A 43 6.89 -3.50 10.26
CA LEU A 43 7.50 -4.03 11.48
C LEU A 43 6.39 -4.44 12.45
N ASP A 44 6.33 -5.73 12.75
CA ASP A 44 5.45 -6.27 13.80
C ASP A 44 6.05 -7.57 14.36
N ARG A 45 6.58 -7.50 15.58
CA ARG A 45 7.15 -8.65 16.29
C ARG A 45 6.11 -9.65 16.78
N ASN A 46 4.82 -9.30 16.79
CA ASN A 46 3.74 -10.22 17.11
C ASN A 46 3.22 -10.95 15.86
N HIS A 47 3.53 -10.45 14.67
CA HIS A 47 3.13 -11.08 13.42
C HIS A 47 3.81 -12.46 13.27
N PRO A 48 3.11 -13.49 12.74
CA PRO A 48 3.69 -14.83 12.57
C PRO A 48 5.02 -14.86 11.80
N VAL A 49 5.23 -13.93 10.87
CA VAL A 49 6.50 -13.77 10.14
C VAL A 49 7.49 -12.90 10.93
N GLY A 50 7.03 -11.78 11.47
CA GLY A 50 7.92 -10.81 12.12
C GLY A 50 8.52 -11.30 13.43
N LYS A 51 7.83 -12.19 14.15
CA LYS A 51 8.34 -12.80 15.40
C LYS A 51 9.64 -13.60 15.19
N ASP A 52 9.83 -14.16 13.99
CA ASP A 52 10.98 -15.00 13.64
C ASP A 52 12.08 -14.18 12.94
N HIS A 53 11.83 -12.89 12.65
CA HIS A 53 12.79 -11.99 12.03
C HIS A 53 13.54 -11.15 13.11
N PRO A 54 14.88 -11.06 13.10
CA PRO A 54 15.65 -10.35 14.12
C PRO A 54 15.21 -8.89 14.35
N ALA A 55 14.95 -8.19 13.23
CA ALA A 55 14.45 -6.81 13.25
C ALA A 55 12.92 -6.67 13.40
N GLY A 56 12.15 -7.76 13.44
CA GLY A 56 10.69 -7.71 13.50
C GLY A 56 9.99 -7.42 12.18
N ILE A 57 10.69 -7.52 11.05
CA ILE A 57 10.12 -7.24 9.72
C ILE A 57 9.10 -8.32 9.37
N CYS A 58 7.87 -7.90 9.10
CA CYS A 58 6.77 -8.81 8.76
C CYS A 58 6.39 -8.75 7.27
N ASP A 59 6.67 -7.65 6.57
CA ASP A 59 6.39 -7.48 5.14
C ASP A 59 7.23 -6.34 4.52
N ILE A 60 7.31 -6.32 3.18
CA ILE A 60 7.87 -5.24 2.38
C ILE A 60 6.84 -4.85 1.32
N LEU A 61 6.19 -3.71 1.52
CA LEU A 61 5.15 -3.23 0.61
C LEU A 61 5.74 -2.28 -0.45
N LEU A 62 5.66 -2.69 -1.72
CA LEU A 62 6.19 -1.94 -2.85
C LEU A 62 5.11 -1.05 -3.50
N GLU A 63 5.42 0.23 -3.67
CA GLU A 63 4.69 1.06 -4.63
C GLU A 63 4.95 0.53 -6.05
N SER A 64 3.89 0.27 -6.79
CA SER A 64 3.99 -0.45 -8.06
C SER A 64 3.05 0.10 -9.13
N ALA A 65 1.80 -0.35 -9.18
CA ALA A 65 0.81 0.05 -10.18
C ALA A 65 0.33 1.50 -9.98
N VAL A 66 1.25 2.47 -10.14
CA VAL A 66 1.00 3.92 -10.00
C VAL A 66 -0.07 4.39 -10.98
N THR A 67 -0.19 3.72 -12.11
CA THR A 67 -1.28 3.91 -13.06
C THR A 67 -1.90 2.56 -13.43
N THR A 68 -3.20 2.58 -13.70
CA THR A 68 -3.94 1.44 -14.26
C THR A 68 -4.85 1.95 -15.36
N ILE A 69 -4.89 1.24 -16.49
CA ILE A 69 -5.84 1.52 -17.56
C ILE A 69 -7.09 0.68 -17.28
N GLN A 70 -8.23 1.35 -17.03
CA GLN A 70 -9.51 0.67 -16.94
C GLN A 70 -10.03 0.46 -18.36
N ASP A 71 -9.89 -0.77 -18.83
CA ASP A 71 -10.19 -1.10 -20.23
C ASP A 71 -11.69 -1.34 -20.45
N CYS A 72 -12.18 -0.82 -21.58
CA CYS A 72 -13.55 -0.93 -22.06
C CYS A 72 -13.61 -1.45 -23.51
N GLU A 73 -12.48 -1.90 -24.05
CA GLU A 73 -12.29 -2.24 -25.45
C GLU A 73 -12.00 -3.74 -25.61
N ASP A 74 -10.73 -4.14 -25.56
CA ASP A 74 -10.31 -5.46 -26.03
C ASP A 74 -10.33 -6.53 -24.93
N SER A 75 -10.35 -6.15 -23.65
CA SER A 75 -10.45 -7.11 -22.53
C SER A 75 -11.87 -7.39 -22.05
N VAL A 76 -12.90 -6.82 -22.68
CA VAL A 76 -14.31 -7.00 -22.29
C VAL A 76 -15.21 -7.39 -23.47
N ALA A 77 -16.29 -8.10 -23.19
CA ALA A 77 -17.38 -8.30 -24.14
C ALA A 77 -18.56 -7.39 -23.75
N ALA A 78 -18.77 -6.31 -24.51
CA ALA A 78 -19.89 -5.39 -24.29
C ALA A 78 -20.62 -5.09 -25.60
N VAL A 79 -21.64 -5.89 -25.91
CA VAL A 79 -22.24 -5.95 -27.26
C VAL A 79 -23.59 -5.25 -27.34
N ASP A 80 -24.23 -4.99 -26.20
CA ASP A 80 -25.52 -4.29 -26.13
C ASP A 80 -25.53 -3.13 -25.13
N ALA A 81 -26.67 -2.46 -25.01
CA ALA A 81 -26.84 -1.33 -24.10
C ALA A 81 -26.72 -1.72 -22.62
N SER A 82 -27.16 -2.92 -22.25
CA SER A 82 -27.07 -3.41 -20.86
C SER A 82 -25.60 -3.57 -20.47
N ASP A 83 -24.80 -4.20 -21.34
CA ASP A 83 -23.36 -4.39 -21.11
C ASP A 83 -22.65 -3.04 -20.97
N LYS A 84 -22.92 -2.09 -21.86
CA LYS A 84 -22.32 -0.75 -21.81
C LYS A 84 -22.68 -0.02 -20.51
N VAL A 85 -23.94 -0.12 -20.08
CA VAL A 85 -24.38 0.45 -18.81
C VAL A 85 -23.64 -0.20 -17.62
N HIS A 86 -23.33 -1.49 -17.67
CA HIS A 86 -22.51 -2.14 -16.64
C HIS A 86 -21.07 -1.59 -16.61
N VAL A 87 -20.43 -1.47 -17.77
CA VAL A 87 -19.08 -0.88 -17.89
C VAL A 87 -19.07 0.56 -17.36
N TYR A 88 -19.99 1.40 -17.80
CA TYR A 88 -20.06 2.80 -17.37
C TYR A 88 -20.39 2.96 -15.88
N ARG A 89 -21.19 2.06 -15.30
CA ARG A 89 -21.47 2.07 -13.86
C ARG A 89 -20.22 1.78 -13.03
N ASN A 90 -19.39 0.83 -13.47
CA ASN A 90 -18.13 0.53 -12.79
C ASN A 90 -17.16 1.72 -12.89
N TRP A 91 -17.02 2.29 -14.09
CA TRP A 91 -16.20 3.50 -14.29
C TRP A 91 -16.68 4.68 -13.44
N LEU A 92 -17.99 4.92 -13.38
CA LEU A 92 -18.57 5.96 -12.53
C LEU A 92 -18.25 5.73 -11.04
N GLY A 93 -18.35 4.48 -10.57
CA GLY A 93 -18.01 4.15 -9.18
C GLY A 93 -16.55 4.42 -8.84
N LEU A 94 -15.63 4.13 -9.76
CA LEU A 94 -14.21 4.49 -9.61
C LEU A 94 -14.04 6.01 -9.51
N MET A 95 -14.66 6.77 -10.41
CA MET A 95 -14.54 8.23 -10.43
C MET A 95 -15.17 8.92 -9.22
N LYS A 96 -16.19 8.31 -8.62
CA LYS A 96 -16.82 8.79 -7.38
C LYS A 96 -16.12 8.29 -6.11
N GLY A 97 -15.22 7.32 -6.22
CA GLY A 97 -14.57 6.69 -5.08
C GLY A 97 -15.49 5.74 -4.28
N ASP A 98 -16.64 5.32 -4.82
CA ASP A 98 -17.66 4.54 -4.10
C ASP A 98 -17.88 3.13 -4.67
N LEU A 99 -17.04 2.68 -5.62
CA LEU A 99 -17.09 1.32 -6.13
C LEU A 99 -16.84 0.30 -5.01
N SER A 100 -17.71 -0.71 -4.93
CA SER A 100 -17.55 -1.83 -4.01
C SER A 100 -18.03 -3.15 -4.62
N ALA A 101 -17.47 -4.26 -4.12
CA ALA A 101 -17.84 -5.60 -4.54
C ALA A 101 -17.99 -6.54 -3.34
N LYS A 102 -19.02 -7.39 -3.36
CA LYS A 102 -19.15 -8.49 -2.39
C LYS A 102 -18.52 -9.75 -2.98
N LEU A 103 -17.62 -10.37 -2.22
CA LEU A 103 -16.86 -11.54 -2.64
C LEU A 103 -17.03 -12.65 -1.59
N ASP A 104 -17.16 -13.90 -2.01
CA ASP A 104 -17.03 -15.05 -1.12
C ASP A 104 -15.54 -15.43 -1.02
N LYS A 105 -15.03 -15.47 0.20
CA LYS A 105 -13.69 -15.97 0.50
C LYS A 105 -13.78 -17.05 1.58
N GLY A 106 -13.79 -18.31 1.14
CA GLY A 106 -13.80 -19.47 2.04
C GLY A 106 -15.10 -19.60 2.84
N GLY A 107 -16.25 -19.33 2.21
CA GLY A 107 -17.58 -19.38 2.83
C GLY A 107 -17.94 -18.14 3.64
N LYS A 108 -17.11 -17.09 3.60
CA LYS A 108 -17.35 -15.80 4.26
C LYS A 108 -17.52 -14.72 3.21
N MET A 109 -18.62 -13.99 3.30
CA MET A 109 -18.83 -12.81 2.48
C MET A 109 -17.99 -11.65 3.00
N ILE A 110 -17.18 -11.07 2.12
CA ILE A 110 -16.40 -9.85 2.36
C ILE A 110 -16.84 -8.75 1.40
N THR A 111 -16.78 -7.50 1.85
CA THR A 111 -16.98 -6.32 0.99
C THR A 111 -15.62 -5.70 0.70
N ARG A 112 -15.26 -5.57 -0.57
CA ARG A 112 -14.06 -4.87 -1.03
C ARG A 112 -14.43 -3.48 -1.50
N THR A 113 -13.62 -2.49 -1.13
CA THR A 113 -13.72 -1.08 -1.52
C THR A 113 -12.35 -0.60 -2.00
N LEU A 114 -12.31 0.60 -2.58
CA LEU A 114 -11.05 1.29 -2.87
C LEU A 114 -10.28 1.55 -1.57
N ASN A 115 -8.95 1.46 -1.64
CA ASN A 115 -8.09 1.79 -0.51
C ASN A 115 -8.10 3.31 -0.25
N PRO A 116 -7.99 3.74 1.02
CA PRO A 116 -7.71 5.12 1.35
C PRO A 116 -6.22 5.44 1.16
N ASP A 117 -5.90 6.72 0.96
CA ASP A 117 -4.51 7.19 0.96
C ASP A 117 -3.76 6.76 2.23
N ARG A 118 -2.47 6.47 2.06
CA ARG A 118 -1.58 6.05 3.14
C ARG A 118 -0.93 7.26 3.78
N LYS A 119 -0.90 7.29 5.11
CA LYS A 119 -0.37 8.40 5.90
C LYS A 119 0.91 8.01 6.61
N TYR A 120 1.85 8.95 6.68
CA TYR A 120 3.14 8.80 7.35
C TYR A 120 3.53 10.08 8.08
N LYS A 121 4.50 9.97 8.99
CA LYS A 121 5.28 11.11 9.49
C LYS A 121 6.55 11.23 8.65
N THR A 122 6.87 12.44 8.20
CA THR A 122 8.18 12.71 7.58
C THR A 122 9.30 12.59 8.63
N PRO A 123 10.58 12.56 8.23
CA PRO A 123 11.70 12.60 9.17
C PRO A 123 11.66 13.82 10.10
N GLU A 124 11.08 14.94 9.65
CA GLU A 124 10.90 16.18 10.42
C GLU A 124 9.64 16.16 11.30
N GLY A 125 8.81 15.11 11.18
CA GLY A 125 7.62 14.88 12.00
C GLY A 125 6.32 15.49 11.46
N SER A 126 6.30 16.10 10.28
CA SER A 126 5.06 16.55 9.64
C SER A 126 4.29 15.39 9.01
N GLU A 127 3.00 15.57 8.72
CA GLU A 127 2.19 14.55 8.02
C GLU A 127 2.54 14.54 6.53
N MET A 128 2.78 13.34 6.00
CA MET A 128 2.90 13.05 4.57
C MET A 128 1.75 12.12 4.16
N VAL A 129 1.08 12.45 3.06
CA VAL A 129 0.03 11.63 2.46
C VAL A 129 0.55 11.08 1.13
N LEU A 130 0.53 9.75 1.00
CA LEU A 130 0.89 9.03 -0.20
C LEU A 130 -0.40 8.51 -0.84
N PRO A 131 -0.73 8.95 -2.07
CA PRO A 131 -1.91 8.47 -2.77
C PRO A 131 -1.90 6.95 -2.86
N ASP A 132 -2.99 6.31 -2.45
CA ASP A 132 -3.15 4.87 -2.59
C ASP A 132 -4.49 4.60 -3.27
N VAL A 133 -4.48 3.85 -4.37
CA VAL A 133 -5.70 3.28 -4.94
C VAL A 133 -5.32 2.07 -5.79
N PRO A 134 -5.68 0.86 -5.36
CA PRO A 134 -6.04 -0.20 -6.28
C PRO A 134 -7.56 -0.41 -6.27
#